data_AF-A0A822YNT0-F1
#
_entry.id   AF-A0A822YNT0-F1
#
_cell.length_a   1.000
_cell.length_b   1.000
_cell.length_c   1.000
_cell.angle_alpha   90.00
_cell.angle_beta   90.00
_cell.angle_gamma   90.00
#
_symmetry.space_group_name_H-M   'P 1'
#
loop_
_entity.id
_entity.type
_entity.pdbx_description
1 polymer ?
#
loop_
_entity_poly.entity_id
_entity_poly.type
_entity_poly.pdbx_seq_one_letter_code
_entity_poly.pdbx_strand_id
1 'polypeptide(L)'
;MVHNDNRESYNLECGDVARIPTGMMIYLVNRDDNENLQRVTLFMTISTPGHVSKFFSASNEDGESFYTAFSNEILEAALNTPKDKLKRMLGEKRKGVMREASKEQIKAMSEQASSSSEGERRWSIHKSETRGPFNLSKKRPIYSNSYGQLYEAQPNNYQ
;
A
#
# COMPACT_ATOMS: atom_id res chain seq x y z
N MET A 1 -0.54 -22.43 6.18
CA MET A 1 -1.30 -21.26 6.67
C MET A 1 -0.26 -20.29 7.23
N VAL A 2 0.06 -19.20 6.54
CA VAL A 2 1.03 -18.21 7.04
C VAL A 2 0.25 -17.23 7.91
N HIS A 3 0.50 -17.25 9.21
CA HIS A 3 0.03 -16.23 10.13
C HIS A 3 0.74 -14.93 9.78
N ASN A 4 0.01 -13.91 9.35
CA ASN A 4 0.57 -12.66 8.86
C ASN A 4 0.51 -11.62 9.98
N ASP A 5 1.30 -11.83 11.02
CA ASP A 5 1.17 -11.07 12.27
C ASP A 5 1.63 -9.60 12.14
N ASN A 6 2.24 -9.21 11.00
CA ASN A 6 2.72 -7.84 10.75
C ASN A 6 2.08 -7.14 9.54
N ARG A 7 1.02 -7.70 8.92
CA ARG A 7 0.33 -7.02 7.81
C ARG A 7 -0.74 -6.09 8.35
N GLU A 8 -0.56 -4.79 8.10
CA GLU A 8 -1.59 -3.78 8.32
C GLU A 8 -2.43 -3.57 7.06
N SER A 9 -3.73 -3.36 7.22
CA SER A 9 -4.65 -3.12 6.11
C SER A 9 -5.72 -2.13 6.57
N TYR A 10 -6.01 -1.14 5.74
CA TYR A 10 -6.94 -0.05 6.07
C TYR A 10 -7.91 0.20 4.93
N ASN A 11 -9.19 0.33 5.28
CA ASN A 11 -10.22 0.78 4.35
C ASN A 11 -10.16 2.30 4.23
N LEU A 12 -9.51 2.78 3.17
CA LEU A 12 -9.35 4.21 2.90
C LEU A 12 -10.62 4.81 2.32
N GLU A 13 -10.85 6.08 2.67
CA GLU A 13 -11.96 6.93 2.23
C GLU A 13 -11.42 8.26 1.67
N CYS A 14 -12.31 9.03 1.02
CA CYS A 14 -11.96 10.36 0.55
C CYS A 14 -11.49 11.26 1.71
N GLY A 15 -10.38 11.98 1.50
CA GLY A 15 -9.75 12.82 2.51
C GLY A 15 -8.77 12.09 3.44
N ASP A 16 -8.61 10.76 3.32
CA ASP A 16 -7.60 10.04 4.08
C ASP A 16 -6.18 10.35 3.60
N VAL A 17 -5.28 10.52 4.57
CA VAL A 17 -3.85 10.71 4.40
C VAL A 17 -3.15 9.54 5.08
N ALA A 18 -2.29 8.85 4.34
CA ALA A 18 -1.51 7.73 4.83
C ALA A 18 -0.01 7.99 4.61
N ARG A 19 0.81 7.76 5.64
CA ARG A 19 2.26 7.77 5.53
C ARG A 19 2.75 6.35 5.29
N ILE A 20 3.45 6.14 4.19
CA ILE A 20 4.04 4.84 3.85
C ILE A 20 5.56 4.97 3.98
N PRO A 21 6.21 4.23 4.89
CA PRO A 21 7.66 4.24 5.01
C PRO A 21 8.37 3.77 3.73
N THR A 22 9.58 4.25 3.53
CA THR A 22 10.40 3.81 2.38
C THR A 22 10.72 2.32 2.50
N GLY A 23 10.62 1.60 1.38
CA GLY A 23 10.88 0.16 1.32
C GLY A 23 9.70 -0.73 1.73
N MET A 24 8.60 -0.16 2.19
CA MET A 24 7.41 -0.93 2.55
C MET A 24 6.69 -1.45 1.30
N MET A 25 6.42 -2.77 1.27
CA MET A 25 5.62 -3.39 0.23
C MET A 25 4.14 -3.06 0.44
N ILE A 26 3.49 -2.50 -0.58
CA ILE A 26 2.08 -2.13 -0.53
C ILE A 26 1.31 -2.70 -1.71
N TYR A 27 0.02 -2.95 -1.49
CA TYR A 27 -0.96 -3.19 -2.54
C TYR A 27 -2.20 -2.35 -2.27
N LEU A 28 -2.98 -2.06 -3.30
CA LEU A 28 -4.25 -1.35 -3.18
C LEU A 28 -5.33 -2.10 -3.94
N VAL A 29 -6.56 -1.98 -3.46
CA VAL A 29 -7.76 -2.47 -4.11
C VAL A 29 -8.78 -1.34 -4.11
N ASN A 30 -9.39 -1.08 -5.27
CA ASN A 30 -10.58 -0.23 -5.31
C ASN A 30 -11.79 -1.11 -4.95
N ARG A 31 -12.50 -0.75 -3.89
CA ARG A 31 -13.62 -1.53 -3.36
C ARG A 31 -14.98 -1.04 -3.85
N ASP A 32 -15.02 0.09 -4.53
CA ASP A 32 -16.25 0.67 -5.04
C ASP A 32 -16.60 0.12 -6.43
N ASP A 33 -17.89 -0.15 -6.66
CA ASP A 33 -18.39 -0.68 -7.93
C ASP A 33 -18.55 0.42 -9.00
N ASN A 34 -18.63 1.69 -8.60
CA ASN A 34 -19.03 2.80 -9.46
C ASN A 34 -18.08 4.02 -9.41
N GLU A 35 -17.28 4.14 -8.36
CA GLU A 35 -16.35 5.24 -8.17
C GLU A 35 -14.91 4.84 -8.46
N ASN A 36 -14.22 5.66 -9.26
CA ASN A 36 -12.79 5.49 -9.51
C ASN A 36 -11.98 5.98 -8.31
N LEU A 37 -11.00 5.17 -7.88
CA LEU A 37 -10.02 5.60 -6.89
C LEU A 37 -9.08 6.67 -7.48
N GLN A 38 -9.08 7.86 -6.86
CA GLN A 38 -8.12 8.92 -7.16
C GLN A 38 -7.20 9.15 -5.96
N ARG A 39 -5.90 9.31 -6.22
CA ARG A 39 -4.90 9.60 -5.19
C ARG A 39 -3.87 10.59 -5.68
N VAL A 40 -3.37 11.39 -4.75
CA VAL A 40 -2.18 12.22 -4.94
C VAL A 40 -1.09 11.65 -4.03
N THR A 41 0.12 11.49 -4.57
CA THR A 41 1.24 10.90 -3.82
C THR A 41 2.42 11.84 -3.85
N LEU A 42 2.95 12.16 -2.66
CA LEU A 42 4.20 12.90 -2.48
C LEU A 42 5.31 11.90 -2.15
N PHE A 43 6.40 11.95 -2.90
CA PHE A 43 7.59 11.12 -2.65
C PHE A 43 8.72 11.99 -2.10
N MET A 44 9.37 11.51 -1.03
CA MET A 44 10.65 12.04 -0.55
C MET A 44 11.74 11.02 -0.86
N THR A 45 12.71 11.40 -1.67
CA THR A 45 13.80 10.52 -2.09
C THR A 45 14.86 10.40 -1.01
N ILE A 46 15.30 9.18 -0.70
CA ILE A 46 16.33 8.90 0.31
C ILE A 46 17.74 8.67 -0.27
N SER A 47 17.82 8.36 -1.57
CA SER A 47 19.07 8.09 -2.28
C SER A 47 19.38 9.24 -3.25
N THR A 48 19.07 9.08 -4.53
CA THR A 48 19.29 10.13 -5.53
C THR A 48 18.14 11.16 -5.48
N PRO A 49 18.42 12.45 -5.24
CA PRO A 49 17.40 13.49 -5.18
C PRO A 49 16.53 13.52 -6.45
N GLY A 50 15.21 13.48 -6.27
CA GLY A 50 14.24 13.54 -7.37
C GLY A 50 14.06 12.24 -8.18
N HIS A 51 14.85 11.19 -7.92
CA HIS A 51 14.69 9.90 -8.57
C HIS A 51 13.90 8.90 -7.71
N VAL A 52 12.78 8.42 -8.23
CA VAL A 52 11.92 7.41 -7.59
C VAL A 52 11.87 6.17 -8.45
N SER A 53 12.23 5.01 -7.88
CA SER A 53 12.17 3.71 -8.55
C SER A 53 11.05 2.85 -7.95
N LYS A 54 10.41 2.04 -8.78
CA LYS A 54 9.39 1.06 -8.37
C LYS A 54 9.99 -0.34 -8.44
N PHE A 55 9.81 -1.14 -7.40
CA PHE A 55 10.29 -2.52 -7.34
C PHE A 55 9.09 -3.45 -7.25
N PHE A 56 8.93 -4.33 -8.25
CA PHE A 56 7.80 -5.25 -8.32
C PHE A 56 8.21 -6.64 -7.85
N SER A 57 7.41 -7.27 -7.01
CA SER A 57 7.61 -8.69 -6.64
C SER A 57 7.12 -9.65 -7.72
N ALA A 58 6.19 -9.21 -8.58
CA ALA A 58 5.68 -9.98 -9.70
C ALA A 58 5.87 -9.20 -11.02
N SER A 59 6.34 -9.91 -12.04
CA SER A 59 6.54 -9.35 -13.38
C SER A 59 5.21 -8.90 -13.97
N ASN A 60 5.22 -7.71 -14.58
CA ASN A 60 4.07 -7.10 -15.21
C ASN A 60 4.51 -6.28 -16.44
N GLU A 61 3.57 -5.65 -17.13
CA GLU A 61 3.88 -4.85 -18.33
C GLU A 61 4.82 -3.67 -18.08
N ASP A 62 4.78 -3.07 -16.88
CA ASP A 62 5.60 -1.91 -16.51
C ASP A 62 6.98 -2.29 -15.94
N GLY A 63 7.26 -3.59 -15.73
CA GLY A 63 8.55 -4.03 -15.22
C GLY A 63 8.63 -5.51 -14.84
N GLU A 64 9.85 -6.04 -14.80
CA GLU A 64 10.11 -7.38 -14.32
C GLU A 64 10.08 -7.46 -12.78
N SER A 65 9.81 -8.65 -12.28
CA SER A 65 10.00 -8.94 -10.87
C SER A 65 11.46 -8.76 -10.49
N PHE A 66 11.75 -8.13 -9.35
CA PHE A 66 13.13 -8.04 -8.87
C PHE A 66 13.77 -9.42 -8.60
N TYR A 67 12.97 -10.49 -8.50
CA TYR A 67 13.50 -11.85 -8.39
C TYR A 67 14.27 -12.28 -9.65
N THR A 68 14.00 -11.70 -10.83
CA THR A 68 14.72 -12.06 -12.08
C THR A 68 16.19 -11.63 -12.07
N ALA A 69 16.58 -10.73 -11.16
CA ALA A 69 17.97 -10.30 -11.01
C ALA A 69 18.88 -11.34 -10.32
N PHE A 70 18.32 -12.36 -9.68
CA PHE A 70 19.08 -13.39 -8.96
C PHE A 70 19.25 -14.66 -9.81
N SER A 71 20.35 -15.39 -9.58
CA SER A 71 20.56 -16.67 -10.23
C SER A 71 19.54 -17.71 -9.73
N ASN A 72 19.23 -18.70 -10.57
CA ASN A 72 18.28 -19.75 -10.20
C ASN A 72 18.78 -20.53 -8.98
N GLU A 73 20.09 -20.77 -8.91
CA GLU A 73 20.72 -21.53 -7.83
C GLU A 73 20.54 -20.82 -6.48
N ILE A 74 20.64 -19.48 -6.46
CA ILE A 74 20.36 -18.66 -5.27
C ILE A 74 18.87 -18.75 -4.89
N LEU A 75 17.96 -18.62 -5.86
CA LEU A 75 16.52 -18.66 -5.60
C LEU A 75 16.05 -20.04 -5.14
N GLU A 76 16.58 -21.12 -5.72
CA GLU A 76 16.29 -22.50 -5.30
C GLU A 76 16.70 -22.74 -3.86
N ALA A 77 17.92 -22.31 -3.49
CA ALA A 77 18.42 -22.43 -2.13
C ALA A 77 17.65 -21.56 -1.13
N ALA A 78 17.37 -20.30 -1.48
CA ALA A 78 16.71 -19.35 -0.60
C ALA A 78 15.22 -19.66 -0.36
N LEU A 79 14.51 -20.12 -1.38
CA LEU A 79 13.07 -20.41 -1.32
C LEU A 79 12.77 -21.90 -1.13
N ASN A 80 13.79 -22.75 -1.05
CA ASN A 80 13.69 -24.21 -0.96
C ASN A 80 12.67 -24.77 -1.98
N THR A 81 12.77 -24.32 -3.23
CA THR A 81 11.80 -24.61 -4.28
C THR A 81 12.52 -24.95 -5.57
N PRO A 82 12.21 -26.08 -6.26
CA PRO A 82 12.88 -26.46 -7.49
C PRO A 82 12.72 -25.42 -8.62
N LYS A 83 13.77 -25.30 -9.45
CA LYS A 83 13.87 -24.35 -10.57
C LYS A 83 12.65 -24.31 -11.48
N ASP A 84 12.13 -25.47 -11.88
CA ASP A 84 11.00 -25.51 -12.81
C ASP A 84 9.72 -24.95 -12.20
N LYS A 85 9.54 -25.12 -10.88
CA LYS A 85 8.43 -24.53 -10.14
C LYS A 85 8.62 -23.02 -9.98
N LEU A 86 9.85 -22.57 -9.71
CA LEU A 86 10.19 -21.14 -9.65
C LEU A 86 9.96 -20.44 -10.99
N LYS A 87 10.42 -21.04 -12.10
CA LYS A 87 10.21 -20.52 -13.46
C LYS A 87 8.72 -20.37 -13.77
N ARG A 88 7.89 -21.33 -13.38
CA ARG A 88 6.44 -21.22 -13.56
C ARG A 88 5.85 -20.08 -12.73
N MET A 89 6.23 -19.95 -11.45
CA MET A 89 5.69 -18.93 -10.56
C MET A 89 6.13 -17.50 -10.90
N LEU A 90 7.38 -17.31 -11.35
CA LEU A 90 7.97 -16.00 -11.65
C LEU A 90 7.86 -15.61 -13.13
N GLY A 91 7.71 -16.59 -14.02
CA GLY A 91 7.64 -16.40 -15.47
C GLY A 91 6.27 -15.94 -15.97
N GLU A 92 5.22 -16.07 -15.16
CA GLU A 92 3.89 -15.54 -15.49
C GLU A 92 3.89 -14.01 -15.43
N LYS A 93 4.01 -13.37 -16.60
CA LYS A 93 3.89 -11.92 -16.74
C LYS A 93 2.43 -11.50 -16.61
N ARG A 94 2.15 -10.66 -15.61
CA ARG A 94 0.80 -10.12 -15.37
C ARG A 94 0.50 -8.99 -16.36
N LYS A 95 -0.73 -8.94 -16.85
CA LYS A 95 -1.22 -7.84 -17.69
C LYS A 95 -1.46 -6.60 -16.81
N GLY A 96 -0.71 -5.52 -17.04
CA GLY A 96 -0.75 -4.29 -16.24
C GLY A 96 -0.32 -4.40 -14.77
N VAL A 97 -0.02 -3.24 -14.16
CA VAL A 97 0.20 -3.12 -12.70
C VAL A 97 -1.13 -3.12 -11.92
N MET A 98 -2.17 -2.53 -12.50
CA MET A 98 -3.53 -2.56 -11.96
C MET A 98 -4.38 -3.54 -12.76
N ARG A 99 -5.16 -4.36 -12.06
CA ARG A 99 -5.96 -5.43 -12.65
C ARG A 99 -7.34 -5.46 -12.02
N GLU A 100 -8.28 -5.97 -12.79
CA GLU A 100 -9.61 -6.31 -12.29
C GLU A 100 -9.49 -7.44 -11.26
N ALA A 101 -10.26 -7.32 -10.18
CA ALA A 101 -10.39 -8.30 -9.12
C ALA A 101 -11.87 -8.67 -8.96
N SER A 102 -12.16 -9.92 -8.64
CA SER A 102 -13.55 -10.34 -8.43
C SER A 102 -14.13 -9.73 -7.16
N LYS A 103 -15.46 -9.64 -7.08
CA LYS A 103 -16.15 -9.14 -5.88
C LYS A 103 -15.77 -9.93 -4.62
N GLU A 104 -15.56 -11.23 -4.75
CA GLU A 104 -15.12 -12.12 -3.67
C GLU A 104 -13.68 -11.81 -3.24
N GLN A 105 -12.78 -11.53 -4.20
CA GLN A 105 -11.40 -11.13 -3.90
C GLN A 105 -11.35 -9.78 -3.18
N ILE A 106 -12.10 -8.79 -3.68
CA ILE A 106 -12.22 -7.47 -3.06
C ILE A 106 -12.78 -7.59 -1.65
N LYS A 107 -13.84 -8.38 -1.46
CA LYS A 107 -14.45 -8.64 -0.15
C LYS A 107 -13.46 -9.29 0.81
N ALA A 108 -12.78 -10.36 0.40
CA ALA A 108 -11.80 -11.06 1.23
C ALA A 108 -10.63 -10.15 1.66
N MET A 109 -10.20 -9.24 0.78
CA MET A 109 -9.17 -8.26 1.10
C MET A 109 -9.67 -7.16 2.06
N SER A 110 -10.92 -6.74 1.92
CA SER A 110 -11.51 -5.63 2.70
C SER A 110 -11.96 -6.06 4.10
N GLU A 111 -12.40 -7.31 4.29
CA GLU A 111 -12.83 -7.85 5.59
C GLU A 111 -11.69 -7.92 6.61
N GLN A 112 -10.45 -8.06 6.14
CA GLN A 112 -9.27 -8.12 6.99
C GLN A 112 -8.70 -6.71 7.30
N ALA A 113 -9.28 -5.65 6.74
CA ALA A 113 -8.81 -4.29 6.90
C ALA A 113 -9.55 -3.56 8.03
N SER A 114 -8.82 -2.76 8.81
CA SER A 114 -9.40 -1.87 9.82
C SER A 114 -10.01 -0.63 9.16
N SER A 115 -11.00 -0.01 9.79
CA SER A 115 -11.52 1.27 9.31
C SER A 115 -10.48 2.39 9.48
N SER A 116 -10.37 3.30 8.51
CA SER A 116 -9.46 4.45 8.62
C SER A 116 -9.82 5.39 9.77
N SER A 117 -11.11 5.49 10.14
CA SER A 117 -11.56 6.29 11.29
C SER A 117 -11.21 5.66 12.65
N GLU A 118 -10.88 4.38 12.68
CA GLU A 118 -10.40 3.69 13.88
C GLU A 118 -8.87 3.80 14.04
N GLY A 119 -8.15 4.22 13.00
CA GLY A 119 -6.70 4.48 13.03
C GLY A 119 -6.30 5.56 14.05
N GLU A 120 -7.23 6.47 14.41
CA GLU A 120 -7.03 7.43 15.51
C GLU A 120 -7.22 6.80 16.91
N ARG A 121 -7.97 5.69 17.03
CA ARG A 121 -8.38 5.09 18.32
C ARG A 121 -7.64 3.80 18.67
N ARG A 122 -7.05 3.11 17.69
CA ARG A 122 -6.13 1.99 17.94
C ARG A 122 -4.71 2.52 18.08
N TRP A 123 -4.39 3.01 19.28
CA TRP A 123 -3.06 2.76 19.83
C TRP A 123 -2.97 1.25 20.03
N SER A 124 -2.66 0.51 18.97
CA SER A 124 -2.50 -0.93 19.07
C SER A 124 -1.43 -1.21 20.11
N ILE A 125 -1.72 -2.16 21.00
CA ILE A 125 -0.86 -2.62 22.10
C ILE A 125 0.49 -3.16 21.59
N HIS A 126 0.62 -3.35 20.28
CA HIS A 126 1.88 -3.52 19.58
C HIS A 126 2.28 -2.17 18.97
N LYS A 127 3.43 -1.62 19.41
CA LYS A 127 4.11 -0.50 18.74
C LYS A 127 4.33 -0.86 17.27
N SER A 128 3.39 -0.55 16.40
CA SER A 128 3.66 -0.55 14.97
C SER A 128 4.58 0.64 14.67
N GLU A 129 5.60 0.42 13.85
CA GLU A 129 6.46 1.51 13.35
C GLU A 129 5.68 2.49 12.47
N THR A 130 4.46 2.12 12.04
CA THR A 130 3.55 2.86 11.17
C THR A 130 2.29 3.29 11.89
N ARG A 131 2.08 4.61 11.97
CA ARG A 131 0.77 5.17 12.38
C ARG A 131 -0.24 4.92 11.26
N GLY A 132 -1.44 4.49 11.62
CA GLY A 132 -2.54 4.31 10.67
C GLY A 132 -2.92 5.62 9.95
N PRO A 133 -3.73 5.53 8.87
CA PRO A 133 -4.20 6.71 8.16
C PRO A 133 -5.08 7.59 9.05
N PHE A 134 -5.18 8.86 8.69
CA PHE A 134 -6.11 9.81 9.31
C PHE A 134 -6.88 10.57 8.23
N ASN A 135 -8.06 11.09 8.56
CA ASN A 135 -8.89 11.81 7.60
C ASN A 135 -8.80 13.32 7.80
N LEU A 136 -8.36 14.06 6.79
CA LEU A 136 -8.22 15.52 6.84
C LEU A 136 -9.58 16.24 6.89
N SER A 137 -10.60 15.70 6.23
CA SER A 137 -11.95 16.28 6.19
C SER A 137 -12.74 16.10 7.49
N LYS A 138 -12.38 15.09 8.30
CA LYS A 138 -13.00 14.85 9.62
C LYS A 138 -12.44 15.77 10.72
N LYS A 139 -11.41 16.57 10.41
CA LYS A 139 -10.82 17.55 11.33
C LYS A 139 -11.58 18.87 11.33
N ARG A 140 -11.35 19.69 12.36
CA ARG A 140 -11.79 21.09 12.34
C ARG A 140 -10.91 21.88 11.36
N PRO A 141 -11.50 22.69 10.47
CA PRO A 141 -10.72 23.55 9.59
C PRO A 141 -9.96 24.61 10.42
N ILE A 142 -8.76 24.98 9.97
CA ILE A 142 -7.95 26.03 10.62
C ILE A 142 -8.48 27.44 10.30
N TYR A 143 -9.15 27.58 9.14
CA TYR A 143 -9.89 28.78 8.78
C TYR A 143 -11.22 28.37 8.14
N SER A 144 -12.28 29.06 8.49
CA SER A 144 -13.62 28.82 7.95
C SER A 144 -14.38 30.13 7.91
N ASN A 145 -14.91 30.47 6.74
CA ASN A 145 -15.82 31.60 6.55
C ASN A 145 -16.91 31.23 5.52
N SER A 146 -17.77 32.18 5.16
CA SER A 146 -18.87 31.94 4.21
C SER A 146 -18.43 31.61 2.77
N TYR A 147 -17.15 31.77 2.45
CA TYR A 147 -16.59 31.56 1.10
C TYR A 147 -15.71 30.31 1.00
N GLY A 148 -15.38 29.65 2.12
CA GLY A 148 -14.58 28.45 2.07
C GLY A 148 -13.99 28.02 3.41
N GLN A 149 -13.30 26.88 3.35
CA GLN A 149 -12.69 26.21 4.49
C GLN A 149 -11.29 25.76 4.11
N LEU A 150 -10.34 25.90 5.04
CA LEU A 150 -8.97 25.42 4.90
C LEU A 150 -8.70 24.36 5.97
N TYR A 151 -8.33 23.16 5.53
CA TYR A 151 -7.94 22.04 6.38
C TYR A 151 -6.44 21.79 6.21
N GLU A 152 -5.71 21.60 7.31
CA GLU A 152 -4.27 21.40 7.29
C GLU A 152 -3.85 20.27 8.24
N ALA A 153 -2.93 19.43 7.76
CA ALA A 153 -2.23 18.44 8.57
C ALA A 153 -0.80 18.91 8.85
N GLN A 154 -0.57 19.48 10.04
CA GLN A 154 0.75 19.95 10.44
C GLN A 154 1.64 18.80 10.93
N PRO A 155 2.94 18.74 10.57
CA PRO A 155 3.84 17.65 10.94
C PRO A 155 3.86 17.33 12.43
N ASN A 156 3.84 18.35 13.29
CA ASN A 156 3.90 18.21 14.75
C ASN A 156 2.71 17.41 15.34
N ASN A 157 1.59 17.32 14.63
CA ASN A 157 0.42 16.57 15.08
C ASN A 157 0.51 15.07 14.72
N TYR A 158 1.49 14.69 13.91
CA TYR A 158 1.59 13.39 13.23
C TYR A 158 2.98 12.76 13.24
N GLN A 159 3.88 13.23 14.12
CA GLN A 159 5.14 12.56 14.42
C GLN A 159 4.91 11.21 15.12
#